data_AF-A0ABD3D8R8-F1
#
_entry.id   AF-A0ABD3D8R8-F1
#
_cell.length_a   1.000
_cell.length_b   1.000
_cell.length_c   1.000
_cell.angle_alpha   90.00
_cell.angle_beta   90.00
_cell.angle_gamma   90.00
#
_symmetry.space_group_name_H-M   'P 1'
#
loop_
_entity.id
_entity.type
_entity.pdbx_description
1 polymer ?
#
loop_
_entity_poly.entity_id
_entity_poly.type
_entity_poly.pdbx_seq_one_letter_code
_entity_poly.pdbx_strand_id
1 'polypeptide(L)'
;MSVTELNDGSALFITVAKYLSPALHDIDQVGITPDVQCTTDFLNSPKDSFKNIGGSASTLERDSCILVAEHQLDIQESKGSAS
;
A
#
# COMPACT_ATOMS: atom_id res chain seq x y z
N MET A 1 -13.96 16.50 4.57
CA MET A 1 -14.46 16.66 5.95
C MET A 1 -14.62 18.16 6.23
N SER A 2 -15.69 18.56 6.90
CA SER A 2 -15.95 19.94 7.27
C SER A 2 -16.25 20.04 8.76
N VAL A 3 -15.90 21.18 9.35
CA VAL A 3 -16.16 21.48 10.76
C VAL A 3 -17.11 22.67 10.81
N THR A 4 -18.19 22.55 11.55
CA THR A 4 -19.17 23.62 11.76
C THR A 4 -19.32 23.89 13.24
N GLU A 5 -18.87 25.06 13.69
CA GLU A 5 -18.99 25.49 15.08
C GLU A 5 -20.46 25.87 15.40
N LEU A 6 -20.91 25.53 16.61
CA LEU A 6 -22.25 25.81 17.12
C LEU A 6 -22.19 26.95 18.15
N ASN A 7 -23.35 27.59 18.36
CA ASN A 7 -23.46 28.78 19.22
C ASN A 7 -23.14 28.54 20.71
N ASP A 8 -23.07 27.28 21.14
CA ASP A 8 -22.69 26.88 22.51
C ASP A 8 -21.18 26.61 22.65
N GLY A 9 -20.39 26.86 21.59
CA GLY A 9 -18.94 26.63 21.54
C GLY A 9 -18.55 25.19 21.24
N SER A 10 -19.51 24.31 20.92
CA SER A 10 -19.24 22.97 20.40
C SER A 10 -19.03 22.98 18.88
N ALA A 11 -18.65 21.85 18.29
CA ALA A 11 -18.44 21.75 16.85
C ALA A 11 -18.95 20.42 16.28
N LEU A 12 -19.50 20.50 15.06
CA LEU A 12 -19.98 19.37 14.28
C LEU A 12 -18.95 19.02 13.20
N PHE A 13 -18.46 17.79 13.25
CA PHE A 13 -17.56 17.23 12.24
C PHE A 13 -18.37 16.37 11.27
N ILE A 14 -18.51 16.83 10.03
CA ILE A 14 -19.32 16.16 9.02
C ILE A 14 -18.56 15.93 7.72
N THR A 15 -18.82 14.78 7.10
CA THR A 15 -18.37 14.48 5.75
C THR A 15 -19.41 15.01 4.76
N VAL A 16 -19.07 16.10 4.07
CA VAL A 16 -19.99 16.80 3.15
C VAL A 16 -19.85 16.36 1.68
N ALA A 17 -18.85 15.52 1.39
CA ALA A 17 -18.56 15.04 0.06
C ALA A 17 -17.92 13.67 0.14
N LYS A 18 -18.08 12.89 -0.93
CA LYS A 18 -17.44 11.58 -1.10
C LYS A 18 -16.60 11.56 -2.37
N TYR A 19 -15.55 10.75 -2.35
CA TYR A 19 -14.70 10.55 -3.52
C TYR A 19 -15.25 9.43 -4.38
N LEU A 20 -15.40 9.71 -5.67
CA LEU A 20 -15.72 8.72 -6.69
C LEU A 20 -14.57 8.65 -7.69
N SER A 21 -14.23 7.45 -8.16
CA SER A 21 -13.35 7.29 -9.32
C SER A 21 -14.02 7.86 -10.59
N PRO A 22 -13.27 8.06 -11.69
CA PRO A 22 -13.87 8.44 -12.98
C PRO A 22 -14.94 7.45 -13.48
N ALA A 23 -14.86 6.20 -13.04
CA ALA A 23 -15.87 5.16 -13.30
C ALA A 23 -17.05 5.18 -12.30
N LEU A 24 -17.17 6.26 -11.50
CA LEU A 24 -18.16 6.44 -10.45
C LEU A 24 -18.09 5.40 -9.32
N HIS A 25 -16.92 4.80 -9.12
CA HIS A 25 -16.67 3.89 -8.00
C HIS A 25 -16.50 4.68 -6.70
N ASP A 26 -17.33 4.41 -5.70
CA ASP A 26 -17.16 5.01 -4.37
C ASP A 26 -15.88 4.50 -3.75
N ILE A 27 -15.06 5.41 -3.21
CA ILE A 27 -13.76 5.04 -2.64
C ILE A 27 -13.87 4.85 -1.13
N ASP A 28 -14.84 5.51 -0.49
CA ASP A 28 -14.94 5.47 0.97
C ASP A 28 -15.20 4.03 1.44
N GLN A 29 -14.39 3.57 2.39
CA GLN A 29 -14.41 2.23 3.00
C GLN A 29 -14.13 1.02 2.08
N VAL A 30 -14.34 1.12 0.76
CA VAL A 30 -14.12 -0.01 -0.17
C VAL A 30 -12.76 0.05 -0.86
N GLY A 31 -12.13 1.23 -0.93
CA GLY A 31 -10.82 1.40 -1.55
C GLY A 31 -10.82 1.20 -3.07
N ILE A 32 -9.63 1.01 -3.63
CA ILE A 32 -9.41 0.75 -5.05
C ILE A 32 -8.78 -0.63 -5.21
N THR A 33 -9.40 -1.48 -6.02
CA THR A 33 -8.83 -2.79 -6.36
C THR A 33 -7.64 -2.61 -7.29
N PRO A 34 -6.46 -3.20 -6.98
CA PRO A 34 -5.30 -3.12 -7.86
C PRO A 34 -5.53 -3.93 -9.13
N ASP A 35 -4.92 -3.49 -10.22
CA ASP A 35 -5.02 -4.17 -11.52
C ASP A 35 -4.25 -5.50 -11.54
N VAL A 36 -3.16 -5.56 -10.76
CA VAL A 36 -2.32 -6.75 -10.57
C VAL A 36 -2.01 -6.90 -9.09
N GLN A 37 -2.41 -8.02 -8.50
CA GLN A 37 -2.14 -8.34 -7.10
C GLN A 37 -0.80 -9.07 -6.99
N CYS A 38 0.14 -8.50 -6.24
CA CYS A 38 1.51 -8.99 -6.12
C CYS A 38 1.77 -9.43 -4.66
N THR A 39 2.20 -10.67 -4.45
CA THR A 39 2.26 -11.34 -3.12
C THR A 39 3.68 -11.54 -2.61
N THR A 40 3.89 -12.01 -1.36
CA THR A 40 5.22 -12.24 -0.76
C THR A 40 5.63 -13.72 -0.80
N ASP A 41 5.11 -14.52 -1.72
CA ASP A 41 5.31 -15.97 -1.69
C ASP A 41 6.69 -16.40 -2.23
N PHE A 42 7.30 -15.57 -3.08
CA PHE A 42 8.54 -15.85 -3.82
C PHE A 42 9.85 -15.63 -3.00
N LEU A 43 9.76 -15.13 -1.76
CA LEU A 43 10.87 -14.57 -0.94
C LEU A 43 11.23 -15.44 0.28
N ASN A 44 10.32 -16.32 0.71
CA ASN A 44 10.43 -17.07 1.96
C ASN A 44 11.19 -18.40 1.82
N SER A 45 11.85 -18.65 0.68
CA SER A 45 12.58 -19.90 0.42
C SER A 45 14.05 -19.82 0.85
N PRO A 46 14.65 -20.87 1.46
CA PRO A 46 16.03 -20.84 1.94
C PRO A 46 17.02 -20.46 0.84
N LYS A 47 17.92 -19.53 1.19
CA LYS A 47 18.87 -18.77 0.35
C LYS A 47 19.84 -19.58 -0.54
N ASP A 48 19.70 -20.89 -0.67
CA ASP A 48 20.64 -21.74 -1.42
C ASP A 48 20.27 -21.99 -2.89
N SER A 49 19.16 -21.44 -3.39
CA SER A 49 18.86 -21.52 -4.83
C SER A 49 19.33 -20.29 -5.64
N PHE A 50 19.72 -19.19 -4.98
CA PHE A 50 20.09 -17.94 -5.65
C PHE A 50 21.57 -17.87 -6.06
N LYS A 51 22.37 -18.89 -5.74
CA LYS A 51 23.82 -18.91 -5.97
C LYS A 51 24.25 -19.77 -7.17
N ASN A 52 23.48 -19.81 -8.26
CA ASN A 52 23.96 -20.36 -9.53
C ASN A 52 23.27 -19.73 -10.75
N ILE A 53 23.40 -18.42 -10.94
CA ILE A 53 23.38 -17.86 -12.30
C ILE A 53 24.56 -16.90 -12.41
N GLY A 54 25.74 -17.49 -12.61
CA GLY A 54 26.93 -16.76 -12.99
C GLY A 54 26.72 -16.13 -14.38
N GLY A 55 26.82 -14.80 -14.45
CA GLY A 55 27.02 -14.05 -15.69
C GLY A 55 25.72 -13.53 -16.34
N SER A 56 25.67 -12.20 -16.55
CA SER A 56 24.68 -11.47 -17.37
C SER A 56 23.21 -11.50 -16.90
N ALA A 57 22.87 -10.76 -15.85
CA ALA A 57 21.50 -10.76 -15.32
C ALA A 57 20.49 -10.00 -16.24
N SER A 58 19.27 -10.54 -16.43
CA SER A 58 18.19 -10.07 -17.35
C SER A 58 16.90 -9.46 -16.68
N THR A 59 16.05 -8.76 -17.45
CA THR A 59 15.04 -7.75 -17.02
C THR A 59 13.89 -8.20 -16.07
N LEU A 60 13.62 -9.50 -15.87
CA LEU A 60 12.46 -10.02 -15.10
C LEU A 60 12.80 -10.75 -13.78
N GLU A 61 14.05 -11.14 -13.53
CA GLU A 61 14.54 -11.49 -12.16
C GLU A 61 14.75 -10.25 -11.28
N ARG A 62 14.29 -9.14 -11.85
CA ARG A 62 14.21 -7.77 -11.42
C ARG A 62 12.74 -7.31 -11.42
N ASP A 63 11.78 -8.23 -11.65
CA ASP A 63 10.38 -7.87 -11.74
C ASP A 63 9.78 -7.66 -10.36
N SER A 64 9.11 -6.53 -10.28
CA SER A 64 9.28 -5.67 -9.14
C SER A 64 8.10 -5.79 -8.21
N CYS A 65 6.89 -5.96 -8.74
CA CYS A 65 5.71 -6.32 -7.95
C CYS A 65 5.98 -7.46 -6.96
N ILE A 66 6.91 -8.30 -7.42
CA ILE A 66 7.27 -9.58 -6.88
C ILE A 66 8.34 -9.45 -5.79
N LEU A 67 9.30 -8.54 -5.93
CA LEU A 67 10.23 -8.19 -4.86
C LEU A 67 9.67 -7.11 -3.89
N VAL A 68 8.60 -6.42 -4.29
CA VAL A 68 8.08 -5.19 -3.65
C VAL A 68 7.22 -5.47 -2.46
N ALA A 69 6.49 -6.57 -2.52
CA ALA A 69 5.84 -7.08 -1.34
C ALA A 69 6.90 -7.53 -0.31
N GLU A 70 8.10 -7.97 -0.74
CA GLU A 70 9.16 -8.48 0.16
C GLU A 70 9.59 -7.51 1.21
N HIS A 71 9.58 -6.25 0.83
CA HIS A 71 10.23 -5.24 1.62
C HIS A 71 9.21 -4.34 2.32
N GLN A 72 7.97 -4.24 1.83
CA GLN A 72 6.94 -3.45 2.49
C GLN A 72 6.70 -3.84 3.96
N LEU A 73 7.14 -5.05 4.34
CA LEU A 73 7.11 -5.59 5.69
C LEU A 73 8.37 -5.31 6.53
N ASP A 74 9.53 -5.08 5.91
CA ASP A 74 10.75 -4.73 6.65
C ASP A 74 10.74 -3.25 7.13
N ILE A 75 9.93 -2.39 6.51
CA ILE A 75 9.94 -0.91 6.69
C ILE A 75 9.01 -0.43 7.80
N GLN A 76 7.98 -1.20 8.15
CA GLN A 76 7.08 -0.79 9.23
C GLN A 76 7.68 -1.03 10.62
N GLU A 77 8.64 -1.95 10.76
CA GLU A 77 9.33 -2.21 12.04
C GLU A 77 10.35 -1.14 12.45
N SER A 78 10.71 -0.15 11.60
CA SER A 78 11.74 0.85 11.91
C SER A 78 11.22 2.26 12.29
N LYS A 79 9.91 2.53 12.22
CA LYS A 79 9.29 3.84 12.52
C LYS A 79 8.45 3.78 13.81
N GLY A 80 9.09 3.98 14.94
CA GLY A 80 8.44 4.65 16.07
C GLY A 80 8.28 6.15 15.82
N SER A 81 7.28 6.73 16.49
CA SER A 81 6.97 8.15 16.74
C SER A 81 6.12 8.92 15.73
N ALA A 82 4.82 8.99 16.03
CA ALA A 82 4.08 10.25 15.98
C ALA A 82 3.10 10.30 17.17
N SER A 83 3.49 11.13 18.15
CA SER A 83 2.79 11.66 19.34
C SER A 83 2.37 10.69 20.46
#